data_AF-A0A1J8Q108-F1
#
_entry.id   AF-A0A1J8Q108-F1
#
_cell.length_a   1.000
_cell.length_b   1.000
_cell.length_c   1.000
_cell.angle_alpha   90.00
_cell.angle_beta   90.00
_cell.angle_gamma   90.00
#
_symmetry.space_group_name_H-M   'P 1'
#
loop_
_entity.id
_entity.type
_entity.pdbx_description
1 polymer ?
#
loop_
_entity_poly.entity_id
_entity_poly.type
_entity_poly.pdbx_seq_one_letter_code
_entity_poly.pdbx_strand_id
1 'polypeptide(L)'
;MEIIANYGGILLILAIAFGLFMAWGVGANDVANAMGTSVGSGAITIKQAIIIAVIFEFAGAVLAGGEVTATIRKGILDASLFTNDPHLLVYGMLASLLS
;
A
#
# COMPACT_ATOMS: atom_id res chain seq x y z
N MET A 1 -10.78 21.20 11.63
CA MET A 1 -9.72 21.52 10.64
C MET A 1 -8.39 21.93 11.27
N GLU A 2 -8.36 22.46 12.49
CA GLU A 2 -7.09 22.90 13.14
C GLU A 2 -6.01 21.82 13.19
N ILE A 3 -6.34 20.57 13.51
CA ILE A 3 -5.34 19.50 13.61
C ILE A 3 -4.61 19.27 12.28
N ILE A 4 -5.35 19.17 11.18
CA ILE A 4 -4.75 18.94 9.85
C ILE A 4 -3.93 20.17 9.43
N ALA A 5 -4.41 21.38 9.73
CA ALA A 5 -3.69 22.61 9.43
C ALA A 5 -2.39 22.75 10.23
N ASN A 6 -2.38 22.35 11.50
CA ASN A 6 -1.23 22.50 12.40
C ASN A 6 -0.24 21.32 12.32
N TYR A 7 -0.71 20.10 12.00
CA TYR A 7 0.10 18.87 12.04
C TYR A 7 0.18 18.13 10.70
N GLY A 8 -0.28 18.74 9.60
CA GLY A 8 -0.32 18.09 8.28
C GLY A 8 1.02 17.49 7.83
N GLY A 9 2.14 18.17 8.10
CA GLY A 9 3.48 17.64 7.79
C GLY A 9 3.81 16.35 8.54
N ILE A 10 3.48 16.27 9.83
CA ILE A 10 3.70 15.07 10.65
C ILE A 10 2.79 13.94 10.15
N LEU A 11 1.52 14.23 9.88
CA LEU A 11 0.57 13.24 9.36
C LEU A 11 1.02 12.66 8.01
N LEU A 12 1.60 13.49 7.13
CA LEU A 12 2.15 13.04 5.87
C LEU A 12 3.37 12.14 6.06
N ILE A 13 4.30 12.51 6.95
CA ILE A 13 5.47 11.69 7.28
C ILE A 13 5.04 10.32 7.82
N LEU A 14 4.05 10.29 8.72
CA LEU A 14 3.49 9.05 9.24
C LEU A 14 2.83 8.22 8.14
N ALA A 15 2.03 8.83 7.26
CA ALA A 15 1.40 8.12 6.15
C ALA A 15 2.44 7.47 5.22
N ILE A 16 3.53 8.18 4.92
CA ILE A 16 4.63 7.62 4.11
C ILE A 16 5.31 6.47 4.85
N ALA A 17 5.65 6.65 6.13
CA ALA A 17 6.32 5.62 6.92
C ALA A 17 5.47 4.35 7.05
N PHE A 18 4.19 4.49 7.38
CA PHE A 18 3.27 3.35 7.54
C PHE A 18 2.95 2.70 6.20
N GLY A 19 2.76 3.50 5.15
CA GLY A 19 2.58 3.00 3.79
C GLY A 19 3.76 2.19 3.29
N LEU A 20 4.99 2.64 3.54
CA LEU A 20 6.20 1.89 3.21
C LEU A 20 6.29 0.58 4.01
N PHE A 21 5.95 0.62 5.30
CA PHE A 21 5.93 -0.58 6.14
C PHE A 21 4.93 -1.63 5.65
N MET A 22 3.70 -1.21 5.34
CA MET A 22 2.67 -2.07 4.75
C MET A 22 3.11 -2.63 3.39
N ALA A 23 3.57 -1.76 2.48
CA ALA A 23 3.98 -2.15 1.13
C ALA A 23 5.14 -3.16 1.15
N TRP A 24 6.07 -3.04 2.11
CA TRP A 24 7.12 -4.02 2.31
C TRP A 24 6.53 -5.40 2.64
N GLY A 25 5.64 -5.48 3.64
CA GLY A 25 5.05 -6.73 4.09
C GLY A 25 4.24 -7.43 2.98
N VAL A 26 3.42 -6.66 2.27
CA VAL A 26 2.61 -7.16 1.15
C VAL A 26 3.52 -7.62 0.00
N GLY A 27 4.48 -6.81 -0.41
CA GLY A 27 5.40 -7.17 -1.50
C GLY A 27 6.22 -8.43 -1.19
N ALA A 28 6.69 -8.59 0.04
CA ALA A 28 7.42 -9.81 0.43
C ALA A 28 6.54 -11.07 0.36
N ASN A 29 5.26 -10.96 0.76
CA ASN A 29 4.30 -12.05 0.71
C ASN A 29 3.93 -12.42 -0.73
N ASP A 30 3.66 -11.41 -1.56
CA ASP A 30 3.23 -11.60 -2.95
C ASP A 30 4.33 -12.24 -3.79
N VAL A 31 5.59 -11.82 -3.63
CA VAL A 31 6.73 -12.43 -4.32
C VAL A 31 6.91 -13.89 -3.93
N ALA A 32 6.74 -14.24 -2.65
CA ALA A 32 6.82 -15.62 -2.19
C ALA A 32 5.69 -16.48 -2.81
N ASN A 33 4.48 -15.93 -2.91
CA ASN A 33 3.34 -16.62 -3.52
C ASN A 33 3.50 -16.79 -5.04
N ALA A 34 3.97 -15.76 -5.75
CA ALA A 34 4.11 -15.78 -7.20
C ALA A 34 5.33 -16.60 -7.68
N MET A 35 6.44 -16.55 -6.94
CA MET A 35 7.74 -17.10 -7.40
C MET A 35 8.24 -18.28 -6.56
N GLY A 36 7.53 -18.66 -5.49
CA GLY A 36 7.95 -19.75 -4.60
C GLY A 36 8.11 -21.10 -5.29
N THR A 37 7.21 -21.45 -6.22
CA THR A 37 7.29 -22.70 -7.00
C THR A 37 8.41 -22.67 -8.04
N SER A 38 8.60 -21.54 -8.73
CA SER A 38 9.68 -21.33 -9.71
C SER A 38 11.07 -21.39 -9.07
N VAL A 39 11.22 -20.83 -7.88
CA VAL A 39 12.46 -20.94 -7.09
C VAL A 39 12.62 -22.33 -6.49
N GLY A 40 11.55 -22.89 -5.90
CA GLY A 40 11.57 -24.21 -5.25
C GLY A 40 11.81 -25.38 -6.20
N SER A 41 11.43 -25.24 -7.47
CA SER A 41 11.72 -26.21 -8.54
C SER A 41 13.11 -26.07 -9.15
N GLY A 42 13.86 -25.02 -8.80
CA GLY A 42 15.16 -24.71 -9.38
C GLY A 42 15.11 -24.10 -10.78
N ALA A 43 13.93 -23.72 -11.28
CA ALA A 43 13.80 -23.07 -12.59
C ALA A 43 14.45 -21.68 -12.63
N ILE A 44 14.39 -20.94 -11.51
CA ILE A 44 15.06 -19.65 -11.34
C ILE A 44 15.70 -19.54 -9.95
N THR A 45 16.73 -18.71 -9.83
CA THR A 45 17.35 -18.39 -8.54
C THR A 45 16.56 -17.32 -7.78
N ILE A 46 16.75 -17.24 -6.46
CA ILE A 46 16.16 -16.18 -5.61
C ILE A 46 16.49 -14.79 -6.14
N LYS A 47 17.75 -14.56 -6.59
CA LYS A 47 18.17 -13.26 -7.13
C LYS A 47 17.39 -12.88 -8.39
N GLN A 48 17.16 -13.85 -9.29
CA GLN A 48 16.36 -13.62 -10.50
C GLN A 48 14.91 -13.33 -10.15
N ALA A 49 14.31 -14.09 -9.23
CA ALA A 49 12.94 -13.87 -8.77
C ALA A 49 12.74 -12.45 -8.21
N ILE A 50 13.69 -11.95 -7.39
CA ILE A 50 13.64 -10.59 -6.84
C ILE A 50 13.71 -9.53 -7.94
N ILE A 51 14.61 -9.68 -8.93
CA ILE A 51 14.75 -8.70 -10.02
C ILE A 51 13.47 -8.66 -10.86
N ILE A 52 12.91 -9.82 -11.20
CA ILE A 52 11.64 -9.94 -11.94
C ILE A 52 10.53 -9.27 -11.13
N ALA A 53 10.39 -9.60 -9.85
CA ALA A 53 9.39 -9.01 -8.97
C ALA A 53 9.49 -7.48 -8.93
N VAL A 54 10.67 -6.92 -8.69
CA VAL A 54 10.85 -5.46 -8.63
C VAL A 54 10.38 -4.78 -9.93
N ILE A 55 10.66 -5.36 -11.09
CA ILE A 55 10.25 -4.77 -12.37
C ILE A 55 8.74 -4.88 -12.57
N PHE A 56 8.18 -6.08 -12.40
CA PHE A 56 6.78 -6.34 -12.77
C PHE A 56 5.78 -5.90 -11.70
N GLU A 57 6.09 -6.03 -10.40
CA GLU A 57 5.24 -5.50 -9.32
C GLU A 57 5.21 -3.98 -9.35
N PHE A 58 6.37 -3.33 -9.55
CA PHE A 58 6.42 -1.87 -9.69
C PHE A 58 5.66 -1.40 -10.93
N ALA A 59 5.86 -2.07 -12.08
CA ALA A 59 5.13 -1.75 -13.30
C ALA A 59 3.61 -1.93 -13.11
N GLY A 60 3.17 -3.02 -12.47
CA GLY A 60 1.77 -3.26 -12.15
C GLY A 60 1.18 -2.17 -11.26
N ALA A 61 1.89 -1.80 -10.19
CA ALA A 61 1.48 -0.73 -9.28
C ALA A 61 1.34 0.62 -9.98
N VAL A 62 2.28 0.98 -10.87
CA VAL A 62 2.26 2.25 -11.61
C VAL A 62 1.20 2.27 -12.72
N LEU A 63 1.08 1.18 -13.49
CA LEU A 63 0.21 1.14 -14.67
C LEU A 63 -1.26 0.87 -14.34
N ALA A 64 -1.54 0.05 -13.32
CA ALA A 64 -2.89 -0.42 -13.02
C ALA A 64 -3.34 -0.13 -11.57
N GLY A 65 -2.43 0.24 -10.67
CA GLY A 65 -2.77 0.41 -9.24
C GLY A 65 -3.85 1.46 -8.98
N GLY A 66 -3.80 2.59 -9.69
CA GLY A 66 -4.75 3.71 -9.47
C GLY A 66 -6.21 3.33 -9.67
N GLU A 67 -6.54 2.60 -10.74
CA GLU A 67 -7.92 2.21 -11.06
C GLU A 67 -8.45 1.17 -10.06
N VAL A 68 -7.61 0.22 -9.67
CA VAL A 68 -7.95 -0.81 -8.67
C VAL A 68 -8.18 -0.17 -7.31
N THR A 69 -7.28 0.71 -6.85
CA THR A 69 -7.43 1.41 -5.58
C THR A 69 -8.69 2.28 -5.56
N ALA A 70 -9.01 2.97 -6.66
CA ALA A 70 -10.21 3.80 -6.76
C ALA A 70 -11.49 2.96 -6.63
N THR A 71 -11.50 1.76 -7.21
CA THR A 71 -12.65 0.84 -7.14
C THR A 71 -12.80 0.26 -5.73
N ILE A 72 -11.71 -0.22 -5.13
CA ILE A 72 -11.73 -0.81 -3.78
C ILE A 72 -12.14 0.24 -2.74
N ARG A 73 -11.55 1.44 -2.77
CA ARG A 73 -11.85 2.51 -1.80
C ARG A 73 -13.33 2.86 -1.80
N LYS A 74 -13.94 3.02 -2.98
CA LYS A 74 -15.37 3.38 -3.10
C LYS A 74 -16.31 2.30 -2.54
N GLY A 75 -15.89 1.03 -2.58
CA GLY A 75 -16.68 -0.09 -2.04
C GLY A 75 -16.59 -0.26 -0.52
N ILE A 76 -15.53 0.26 0.11
CA ILE A 76 -15.24 0.04 1.54
C ILE A 76 -15.60 1.27 2.39
N LEU A 77 -15.38 2.49 1.89
CA LEU A 77 -15.46 3.70 2.70
C LEU A 77 -16.15 4.85 1.95
N ASP A 78 -17.24 5.36 2.53
CA ASP A 78 -17.87 6.60 2.09
C ASP A 78 -17.27 7.79 2.83
N ALA A 79 -16.48 8.61 2.11
CA ALA A 79 -15.82 9.78 2.66
C ALA A 79 -16.79 10.91 3.04
N SER A 80 -18.02 10.92 2.50
CA SER A 80 -19.01 11.96 2.79
C SER A 80 -19.44 11.97 4.26
N LEU A 81 -19.40 10.80 4.92
CA LEU A 81 -19.70 10.63 6.33
C LEU A 81 -18.75 11.40 7.26
N PHE A 82 -17.56 11.76 6.78
CA PHE A 82 -16.52 12.44 7.57
C PHE A 82 -16.37 13.92 7.22
N THR A 83 -17.31 14.50 6.46
CA THR A 83 -17.23 15.90 6.01
C THR A 83 -17.12 16.89 7.17
N ASN A 84 -17.83 16.61 8.28
CA ASN A 84 -17.80 17.46 9.48
C ASN A 84 -16.50 17.29 10.29
N ASP A 85 -15.89 16.10 10.23
CA ASP A 85 -14.73 15.70 11.04
C ASP A 85 -13.65 15.00 10.20
N PRO A 86 -12.99 15.72 9.26
CA PRO A 86 -12.04 15.12 8.30
C PRO A 86 -10.78 14.54 8.96
N HIS A 87 -10.47 14.94 10.19
CA HIS A 87 -9.35 14.40 10.96
C HIS A 87 -9.58 12.95 11.37
N LEU A 88 -10.83 12.54 11.61
CA LEU A 88 -11.18 11.14 11.91
C LEU A 88 -10.90 10.23 10.70
N LEU A 89 -11.19 10.71 9.50
CA LEU A 89 -10.88 10.00 8.25
C LEU A 89 -9.36 9.77 8.13
N VAL A 90 -8.55 10.80 8.37
CA VAL A 90 -7.08 10.68 8.31
C VAL A 90 -6.56 9.68 9.34
N TYR A 91 -7.07 9.71 10.57
CA TYR A 91 -6.68 8.76 11.60
C TYR A 91 -7.08 7.32 11.26
N GLY A 92 -8.28 7.11 10.71
CA GLY A 92 -8.71 5.80 10.25
C GLY A 92 -7.83 5.26 9.13
N MET A 93 -7.46 6.10 8.16
CA MET A 93 -6.54 5.72 7.08
C MET A 93 -5.15 5.38 7.63
N LEU A 94 -4.60 6.18 8.55
CA LEU A 94 -3.32 5.88 9.19
C LEU A 94 -3.36 4.58 10.00
N ALA A 95 -4.45 4.31 10.72
CA ALA A 95 -4.62 3.07 11.47
C ALA A 95 -4.68 1.84 10.53
N SER A 96 -5.37 1.96 9.39
CA SER A 96 -5.45 0.88 8.39
C SER A 96 -4.11 0.54 7.73
N LEU A 97 -3.14 1.47 7.74
CA LEU A 97 -1.78 1.20 7.25
C LEU A 97 -0.93 0.36 8.24
N LEU A 98 -1.39 0.20 9.49
CA LEU A 98 -0.68 -0.54 10.53
C LEU A 98 -1.32 -1.88 10.89
N SER A 99 -2.52 -2.17 10.40
CA SER A 99 -3.25 -3.43 10.62
C SER A 99 -2.92 -4.46 9.56
#